data_AF-A0AA39IDV3-F1
#
_entry.id   AF-A0AA39IDV3-F1
#
_cell.length_a   1.000
_cell.length_b   1.000
_cell.length_c   1.000
_cell.angle_alpha   90.00
_cell.angle_beta   90.00
_cell.angle_gamma   90.00
#
_symmetry.space_group_name_H-M   'P 1'
#
loop_
_entity.id
_entity.type
_entity.pdbx_description
1 polymer ?
#
loop_
_entity_poly.entity_id
_entity_poly.type
_entity_poly.pdbx_seq_one_letter_code
_entity_poly.pdbx_strand_id
1 'polypeptide(L)'
;ELLLALLRYSVPRAPSTISELRLACLVTSDQNLFRQLRRKLKPLSGTDEMLLGAVGSDDVRAVDTNATEGAFAAEIKISQFQKRMRVGKEVEVEFIAQARLWRLSFFASSQDRPRSPRWGSWCVGLSLMESSPPTWVDSRLIIQDQPVQDVIDEEQSKPKPTISLRIKSPGELVPTNAFTHVNQTKQIVVSLEESIMGQTLQFGGTSYIASDEVLRARLETRLSKQGSECVIM
;
A
#
# COMPACT_ATOMS: atom_id res chain seq x y z
N GLU A 1 -1.26 -27.17 -0.78
CA GLU A 1 -2.10 -27.90 0.19
C GLU A 1 -1.41 -28.31 1.50
N LEU A 2 -0.39 -29.17 1.51
CA LEU A 2 0.22 -29.65 2.78
C LEU A 2 0.79 -28.52 3.67
N LEU A 3 1.52 -27.56 3.08
CA LEU A 3 2.07 -26.42 3.82
C LEU A 3 0.96 -25.62 4.53
N LEU A 4 -0.11 -25.26 3.80
CA LEU A 4 -1.24 -24.50 4.36
C LEU A 4 -1.98 -25.28 5.45
N ALA A 5 -2.09 -26.60 5.30
CA ALA A 5 -2.67 -27.48 6.31
C ALA A 5 -1.81 -27.52 7.58
N LEU A 6 -0.50 -27.77 7.47
CA LEU A 6 0.43 -27.78 8.61
C LEU A 6 0.45 -26.44 9.34
N LEU A 7 0.45 -25.35 8.57
CA LEU A 7 0.37 -23.99 9.09
C LEU A 7 -0.93 -23.75 9.88
N ARG A 8 -2.07 -24.31 9.46
CA ARG A 8 -3.33 -24.19 10.21
C ARG A 8 -3.26 -24.82 11.60
N TYR A 9 -2.47 -25.87 11.77
CA TYR A 9 -2.32 -26.58 13.06
C TYR A 9 -1.20 -26.02 13.95
N SER A 10 -0.38 -25.09 13.45
CA SER A 10 0.79 -24.58 14.17
C SER A 10 0.54 -23.28 14.97
N VAL A 11 -0.65 -23.07 15.50
CA VAL A 11 -1.00 -21.88 16.31
C VAL A 11 -0.70 -22.15 17.80
N PRO A 12 -0.04 -21.23 18.55
CA PRO A 12 0.35 -19.86 18.18
C PRO A 12 1.67 -19.81 17.41
N ARG A 13 1.73 -19.00 16.35
CA ARG A 13 2.98 -18.78 15.61
C ARG A 13 3.77 -17.66 16.24
N ALA A 14 5.03 -17.94 16.55
CA ALA A 14 5.98 -16.91 16.94
C ALA A 14 6.15 -15.89 15.79
N PRO A 15 6.34 -14.59 16.09
CA PRO A 15 6.62 -13.59 15.07
C PRO A 15 7.81 -13.94 14.19
N SER A 16 8.83 -14.61 14.74
CA SER A 16 10.00 -15.12 14.00
C SER A 16 9.62 -16.11 12.90
N THR A 17 8.67 -17.02 13.14
CA THR A 17 8.19 -17.98 12.14
C THR A 17 7.49 -17.26 10.98
N ILE A 18 6.77 -16.16 11.26
CA ILE A 18 6.16 -15.34 10.22
C ILE A 18 7.25 -14.68 9.38
N SER A 19 8.29 -14.12 10.01
CA SER A 19 9.43 -13.53 9.32
C SER A 19 10.17 -14.54 8.42
N GLU A 20 10.36 -15.77 8.88
CA GLU A 20 10.96 -16.85 8.09
C GLU A 20 10.10 -17.25 6.89
N LEU A 21 8.78 -17.36 7.06
CA LEU A 21 7.88 -17.65 5.96
C LEU A 21 7.88 -16.52 4.92
N ARG A 22 7.95 -15.27 5.37
CA ARG A 22 8.08 -14.10 4.48
C ARG A 22 9.40 -14.13 3.72
N LEU A 23 10.50 -14.47 4.39
CA LEU A 23 11.81 -14.64 3.75
C LEU A 23 11.76 -15.74 2.69
N ALA A 24 11.16 -16.89 3.00
CA ALA A 24 11.00 -17.98 2.04
C ALA A 24 10.20 -17.53 0.81
N CYS A 25 9.10 -16.79 1.00
CA CYS A 25 8.32 -16.23 -0.10
C CYS A 25 9.10 -15.18 -0.91
N LEU A 26 9.97 -14.40 -0.25
CA LEU A 26 10.84 -13.43 -0.91
C LEU A 26 11.87 -14.12 -1.81
N VAL A 27 12.50 -15.20 -1.30
CA VAL A 27 13.49 -15.99 -2.04
C VAL A 27 12.87 -16.67 -3.25
N THR A 28 11.64 -17.19 -3.14
CA THR A 28 10.94 -17.82 -4.26
C THR A 28 10.22 -16.82 -5.17
N SER A 29 10.14 -15.55 -4.79
CA SER A 29 9.36 -14.50 -5.45
C SER A 29 7.88 -14.89 -5.67
N ASP A 30 7.33 -15.79 -4.85
CA ASP A 30 5.97 -16.31 -5.04
C ASP A 30 4.94 -15.40 -4.35
N GLN A 31 4.47 -14.42 -5.12
CA GLN A 31 3.45 -13.47 -4.69
C GLN A 31 2.08 -14.12 -4.39
N ASN A 32 1.76 -15.26 -5.02
CA ASN A 32 0.49 -15.95 -4.78
C ASN A 32 0.52 -16.70 -3.46
N LEU A 33 1.62 -17.40 -3.18
CA LEU A 33 1.84 -18.06 -1.90
C LEU A 33 1.87 -17.02 -0.77
N PHE A 34 2.60 -15.92 -0.95
CA PHE A 34 2.63 -14.81 0.01
C PHE A 34 1.22 -14.29 0.32
N ARG A 35 0.40 -14.07 -0.72
CA ARG A 35 -0.99 -13.60 -0.58
C ARG A 35 -1.86 -14.59 0.20
N GLN A 36 -1.78 -15.88 -0.13
CA GLN A 36 -2.54 -16.93 0.57
C GLN A 36 -2.11 -17.05 2.02
N LEU A 37 -0.79 -17.02 2.27
CA LEU A 37 -0.20 -17.10 3.59
C LEU A 37 -0.64 -15.91 4.46
N ARG A 38 -0.63 -14.70 3.90
CA ARG A 38 -1.03 -13.47 4.58
C ARG A 38 -2.47 -13.53 5.08
N ARG A 39 -3.42 -13.97 4.24
CA ARG A 39 -4.83 -14.16 4.63
C ARG A 39 -5.00 -15.08 5.84
N LYS A 40 -4.10 -16.04 6.02
CA LYS A 40 -4.13 -16.99 7.14
C LYS A 40 -3.36 -16.49 8.36
N LEU A 41 -2.38 -15.60 8.18
CA LEU A 41 -1.47 -15.13 9.24
C LEU A 41 -1.92 -13.85 9.94
N LYS A 42 -2.57 -12.94 9.22
CA LYS A 42 -3.22 -11.74 9.78
C LYS A 42 -4.73 -11.83 9.48
N PRO A 43 -5.48 -12.72 10.16
CA PRO A 43 -6.93 -12.56 10.18
C PRO A 43 -7.25 -11.19 10.76
N LEU A 44 -8.34 -10.58 10.31
CA LEU A 44 -8.79 -9.30 10.85
C LEU A 44 -8.98 -9.41 12.37
N SER A 45 -8.73 -8.31 13.08
CA SER A 45 -9.03 -8.26 14.51
C SER A 45 -10.52 -8.58 14.71
N GLY A 46 -10.88 -9.41 15.70
CA GLY A 46 -12.29 -9.81 15.91
C GLY A 46 -13.24 -8.61 16.08
N THR A 47 -12.73 -7.48 16.59
CA THR A 47 -13.46 -6.22 16.68
C THR A 47 -13.72 -5.60 15.31
N ASP A 48 -12.75 -5.66 14.40
CA ASP A 48 -12.89 -5.17 13.03
C ASP A 48 -13.84 -6.05 12.22
N GLU A 49 -13.77 -7.37 12.38
CA GLU A 49 -14.72 -8.31 11.77
C GLU A 49 -16.15 -8.08 12.28
N MET A 50 -16.32 -7.79 13.57
CA MET A 50 -17.63 -7.47 14.14
C MET A 50 -18.19 -6.12 13.66
N LEU A 51 -17.34 -5.09 13.49
CA LEU A 51 -17.75 -3.74 13.11
C LEU A 51 -17.89 -3.54 11.60
N LEU A 52 -17.11 -4.27 10.81
CA LEU A 52 -17.06 -4.15 9.34
C LEU A 52 -17.80 -5.30 8.62
N GLY A 53 -18.21 -6.33 9.37
CA GLY A 53 -18.80 -7.56 8.84
C GLY A 53 -17.76 -8.42 8.10
N ALA A 54 -18.22 -9.25 7.16
CA ALA A 54 -17.34 -10.00 6.28
C ALA A 54 -16.59 -9.02 5.35
N VAL A 55 -15.41 -8.60 5.76
CA VAL A 55 -14.54 -7.74 4.95
C VAL A 55 -14.14 -8.52 3.70
N GLY A 56 -14.25 -7.89 2.53
CA GLY A 56 -13.70 -8.44 1.30
C GLY A 56 -12.20 -8.72 1.44
N SER A 57 -11.64 -9.56 0.56
CA SER A 57 -10.19 -9.71 0.54
C SER A 57 -9.57 -8.54 -0.22
N ASP A 58 -8.66 -7.82 0.43
CA ASP A 58 -7.72 -6.95 -0.29
C ASP A 58 -6.94 -7.80 -1.32
N ASP A 59 -6.71 -7.23 -2.50
CA ASP A 59 -5.92 -7.85 -3.56
C ASP A 59 -4.81 -6.90 -3.99
N VAL A 60 -3.58 -7.42 -4.13
CA VAL A 60 -2.44 -6.67 -4.63
C VAL A 60 -1.72 -7.49 -5.69
N ARG A 61 -1.55 -6.88 -6.86
CA ARG A 61 -0.84 -7.46 -8.00
C ARG A 61 0.34 -6.57 -8.34
N ALA A 62 1.54 -7.07 -8.09
CA ALA A 62 2.76 -6.45 -8.59
C ALA A 62 2.96 -6.85 -10.05
N VAL A 63 3.21 -5.86 -10.90
CA VAL A 63 3.46 -5.97 -12.33
C VAL A 63 4.81 -5.31 -12.59
N ASP A 64 5.77 -6.08 -13.08
CA ASP A 64 7.03 -5.50 -13.52
C ASP A 64 6.79 -4.68 -14.78
N THR A 65 7.22 -3.42 -14.74
CA THR A 65 7.11 -2.54 -15.90
C THR A 65 8.43 -2.61 -16.64
N ASN A 66 8.45 -3.33 -17.77
CA ASN A 66 9.63 -3.45 -18.66
C ASN A 66 10.14 -2.11 -19.23
N ALA A 67 9.61 -0.98 -18.77
CA ALA A 67 9.94 0.36 -19.21
C ALA A 67 11.30 0.86 -18.68
N THR A 68 11.76 0.41 -17.51
CA THR A 68 13.03 0.86 -16.92
C THR A 68 13.55 -0.15 -15.91
N GLU A 69 14.87 -0.29 -15.80
CA GLU A 69 15.51 -1.12 -14.76
C GLU A 69 15.07 -0.65 -13.36
N GLY A 70 14.60 -1.58 -12.53
CA GLY A 70 14.10 -1.30 -11.19
C GLY A 70 12.75 -0.56 -11.15
N ALA A 71 12.00 -0.51 -12.24
CA ALA A 71 10.63 0.01 -12.24
C ALA A 71 9.59 -1.11 -12.11
N PHE A 72 8.55 -0.86 -11.31
CA PHE A 72 7.40 -1.73 -11.19
C PHE A 72 6.13 -0.94 -10.90
N ALA A 73 4.97 -1.56 -11.13
CA ALA A 73 3.68 -1.06 -10.73
C ALA A 73 2.98 -2.07 -9.81
N ALA A 74 2.29 -1.61 -8.77
CA ALA A 74 1.43 -2.44 -7.95
C ALA A 74 -0.02 -1.97 -8.10
N GLU A 75 -0.88 -2.85 -8.61
CA GLU A 75 -2.33 -2.67 -8.66
C GLU A 75 -2.93 -3.14 -7.34
N ILE A 76 -3.67 -2.25 -6.68
CA ILE A 76 -4.14 -2.43 -5.31
C ILE A 76 -5.65 -2.27 -5.29
N LYS A 77 -6.32 -3.25 -4.69
CA LYS A 77 -7.76 -3.25 -4.43
C LYS A 77 -7.98 -3.43 -2.93
N ILE A 78 -8.60 -2.44 -2.30
CA ILE A 78 -8.88 -2.46 -0.87
C ILE A 78 -10.38 -2.39 -0.67
N SER A 79 -10.96 -3.46 -0.12
CA SER A 79 -12.39 -3.51 0.15
C SER A 79 -12.75 -2.76 1.42
N GLN A 80 -13.93 -2.12 1.41
CA GLN A 80 -14.47 -1.36 2.54
C GLN A 80 -13.51 -0.28 3.05
N PHE A 81 -12.72 0.32 2.14
CA PHE A 81 -11.62 1.23 2.48
C PHE A 81 -12.06 2.35 3.43
N GLN A 82 -13.16 3.04 3.10
CA GLN A 82 -13.69 4.13 3.93
C GLN A 82 -14.12 3.68 5.32
N LYS A 83 -14.81 2.54 5.42
CA LYS A 83 -15.24 2.00 6.71
C LYS A 83 -14.03 1.66 7.57
N ARG A 84 -13.03 0.99 6.99
CA ARG A 84 -11.79 0.63 7.68
C ARG A 84 -11.00 1.85 8.13
N MET A 85 -10.91 2.89 7.29
CA MET A 85 -10.27 4.15 7.66
C MET A 85 -11.02 4.91 8.76
N ARG A 86 -12.36 4.84 8.81
CA ARG A 86 -13.17 5.50 9.85
C ARG A 86 -13.14 4.76 11.19
N VAL A 87 -13.17 3.42 11.17
CA VAL A 87 -13.24 2.58 12.36
C VAL A 87 -11.84 2.24 12.87
N GLY A 88 -11.05 1.53 12.06
CA GLY A 88 -9.72 1.05 12.43
C GLY A 88 -8.63 2.11 12.32
N LYS A 89 -8.87 3.21 11.60
CA LYS A 89 -7.91 4.31 11.34
C LYS A 89 -6.62 3.90 10.63
N GLU A 90 -6.49 2.64 10.23
CA GLU A 90 -5.34 2.11 9.50
C GLU A 90 -5.78 0.99 8.55
N VAL A 91 -5.24 1.01 7.34
CA VAL A 91 -5.38 -0.03 6.33
C VAL A 91 -4.02 -0.32 5.72
N GLU A 92 -3.56 -1.56 5.87
CA GLU A 92 -2.22 -1.97 5.42
C GLU A 92 -2.33 -2.99 4.29
N VAL A 93 -1.51 -2.83 3.25
CA VAL A 93 -1.27 -3.84 2.23
C VAL A 93 0.23 -4.17 2.11
N GLU A 94 0.55 -5.46 2.12
CA GLU A 94 1.90 -6.02 1.98
C GLU A 94 2.00 -6.73 0.63
N PHE A 95 3.11 -6.57 -0.10
CA PHE A 95 3.35 -7.23 -1.39
C PHE A 95 4.84 -7.36 -1.72
N ILE A 96 5.20 -8.33 -2.55
CA ILE A 96 6.57 -8.54 -3.04
C ILE A 96 6.69 -7.93 -4.44
N ALA A 97 7.73 -7.13 -4.66
CA ALA A 97 8.11 -6.59 -5.97
C ALA A 97 9.61 -6.29 -5.98
N GLN A 98 10.29 -6.55 -7.11
CA GLN A 98 11.73 -6.26 -7.28
C GLN A 98 12.61 -6.82 -6.14
N ALA A 99 12.36 -8.10 -5.79
CA ALA A 99 13.03 -8.82 -4.70
C ALA A 99 12.98 -8.11 -3.33
N ARG A 100 11.93 -7.33 -3.08
CA ARG A 100 11.68 -6.61 -1.82
C ARG A 100 10.26 -6.83 -1.36
N LEU A 101 10.09 -6.89 -0.04
CA LEU A 101 8.80 -6.93 0.61
C LEU A 101 8.40 -5.51 1.01
N TRP A 102 7.30 -5.05 0.41
CA TRP A 102 6.77 -3.71 0.56
C TRP A 102 5.57 -3.70 1.48
N ARG A 103 5.44 -2.60 2.22
CA ARG A 103 4.26 -2.26 3.01
C ARG A 103 3.77 -0.89 2.57
N LEU A 104 2.54 -0.83 2.08
CA LEU A 104 1.79 0.40 1.86
C LEU A 104 0.70 0.49 2.92
N SER A 105 0.68 1.57 3.70
CA SER A 105 -0.35 1.81 4.71
C SER A 105 -1.12 3.10 4.41
N PHE A 106 -2.42 3.07 4.63
CA PHE A 106 -3.27 4.25 4.72
C PHE A 106 -3.62 4.40 6.19
N PHE A 107 -3.45 5.58 6.77
CA PHE A 107 -3.74 5.76 8.20
C PHE A 107 -4.15 7.19 8.51
N ALA A 108 -4.96 7.38 9.56
CA ALA A 108 -5.24 8.69 10.09
C ALA A 108 -4.05 9.15 10.95
N SER A 109 -3.47 10.31 10.64
CA SER A 109 -2.38 10.90 11.44
C SER A 109 -2.86 11.05 12.88
N SER A 110 -2.14 10.45 13.84
CA SER A 110 -2.46 10.50 15.28
C SER A 110 -1.44 11.31 16.08
N GLN A 111 -0.39 11.84 15.45
CA GLN A 111 0.64 12.60 16.13
C GLN A 111 0.78 13.99 15.54
N ASP A 112 0.89 14.97 16.44
CA ASP A 112 1.24 16.35 16.13
C ASP A 112 2.75 16.52 16.37
N ARG A 113 3.57 16.00 15.45
CA ARG A 113 5.01 16.27 15.43
C ARG A 113 5.28 17.46 14.51
N PRO A 114 6.30 18.28 14.79
CA PRO A 114 6.73 19.28 13.83
C PRO A 114 7.11 18.58 12.50
N ARG A 115 6.47 19.00 11.40
CA ARG A 115 6.51 18.40 10.04
C ARG A 115 5.70 17.12 9.81
N SER A 116 4.87 16.66 10.74
CA SER A 116 3.89 15.61 10.44
C SER A 116 2.62 16.18 9.80
N PRO A 117 1.88 15.37 9.02
CA PRO A 117 0.56 15.74 8.54
C PRO A 117 -0.38 16.11 9.69
N ARG A 118 -1.31 17.04 9.42
CA ARG A 118 -2.29 17.54 10.39
C ARG A 118 -2.96 16.39 11.13
N TRP A 119 -3.22 16.56 12.42
CA TRP A 119 -3.95 15.55 13.19
C TRP A 119 -5.31 15.25 12.54
N GLY A 120 -5.60 13.96 12.34
CA GLY A 120 -6.83 13.49 11.72
C GLY A 120 -6.78 13.42 10.20
N SER A 121 -5.77 14.04 9.56
CA SER A 121 -5.56 13.91 8.11
C SER A 121 -5.24 12.46 7.75
N TRP A 122 -5.82 11.98 6.65
CA TRP A 122 -5.49 10.66 6.12
C TRP A 122 -4.16 10.73 5.37
N CYS A 123 -3.28 9.81 5.68
CA CYS A 123 -1.92 9.74 5.16
C CYS A 123 -1.71 8.42 4.42
N VAL A 124 -0.73 8.43 3.53
CA VAL A 124 -0.18 7.23 2.90
C VAL A 124 1.25 7.05 3.36
N GLY A 125 1.56 5.86 3.86
CA GLY A 125 2.88 5.42 4.26
C GLY A 125 3.43 4.35 3.33
N LEU A 126 4.70 4.46 2.93
CA LEU A 126 5.42 3.41 2.20
C LEU A 126 6.68 3.03 2.97
N SER A 127 6.87 1.73 3.23
CA SER A 127 8.06 1.21 3.91
C SER A 127 8.51 -0.15 3.36
N LEU A 128 9.78 -0.45 3.63
CA LEU A 128 10.33 -1.79 3.44
C LEU A 128 10.12 -2.64 4.69
N MET A 129 9.75 -3.88 4.46
CA MET A 129 9.66 -4.89 5.50
C MET A 129 11.01 -5.57 5.73
N GLU A 130 11.04 -6.43 6.75
CA GLU A 130 12.20 -7.24 7.10
C GLU A 130 12.78 -8.01 5.89
N SER A 131 14.08 -8.29 5.95
CA SER A 131 14.82 -9.05 4.94
C SER A 131 14.89 -8.42 3.54
N SER A 132 14.39 -7.19 3.37
CA SER A 132 14.49 -6.45 2.11
C SER A 132 15.78 -5.63 2.05
N PRO A 133 16.53 -5.64 0.94
CA PRO A 133 17.70 -4.78 0.80
C PRO A 133 17.30 -3.29 0.76
N PRO A 134 18.08 -2.40 1.40
CA PRO A 134 17.92 -0.95 1.30
C PRO A 134 17.81 -0.46 -0.16
N THR A 135 17.04 0.61 -0.39
CA THR A 135 16.87 1.17 -1.73
C THR A 135 16.42 2.62 -1.72
N TRP A 136 16.78 3.38 -2.75
CA TRP A 136 16.13 4.64 -3.04
C TRP A 136 14.81 4.41 -3.75
N VAL A 137 13.83 5.27 -3.47
CA VAL A 137 12.46 5.13 -3.96
C VAL A 137 11.95 6.48 -4.47
N ASP A 138 11.53 6.48 -5.74
CA ASP A 138 10.64 7.50 -6.30
C ASP A 138 9.36 6.79 -6.74
N SER A 139 8.28 7.01 -6.01
CA SER A 139 6.99 6.38 -6.25
C SER A 139 5.90 7.41 -6.49
N ARG A 140 4.88 6.98 -7.22
CA ARG A 140 3.66 7.75 -7.46
C ARG A 140 2.46 6.86 -7.18
N LEU A 141 1.63 7.27 -6.22
CA LEU A 141 0.34 6.65 -5.98
C LEU A 141 -0.71 7.36 -6.84
N ILE A 142 -1.45 6.58 -7.61
CA ILE A 142 -2.47 7.03 -8.54
C ILE A 142 -3.80 6.39 -8.13
N ILE A 143 -4.83 7.20 -7.88
CA ILE A 143 -6.19 6.74 -7.64
C ILE A 143 -7.07 7.39 -8.71
N GLN A 144 -7.57 6.55 -9.60
CA GLN A 144 -8.40 6.98 -10.73
C GLN A 144 -9.86 7.03 -10.34
N ASP A 145 -10.57 7.97 -10.95
CA ASP A 145 -12.02 8.03 -10.85
C ASP A 145 -12.63 6.73 -11.40
N GLN A 146 -13.62 6.18 -10.70
CA GLN A 146 -14.37 5.04 -11.19
C GLN A 146 -15.63 5.56 -11.88
N PRO A 147 -15.85 5.26 -13.18
CA PRO A 147 -17.10 5.63 -13.82
C PRO A 147 -18.24 4.90 -13.11
N VAL A 148 -19.18 5.67 -12.56
CA VAL A 148 -20.41 5.13 -12.00
C VAL A 148 -21.20 4.57 -13.19
N GLN A 149 -21.32 3.25 -13.28
CA GLN A 149 -22.16 2.59 -14.29
C GLN A 149 -23.64 2.70 -13.90
N ASP A 150 -24.16 3.93 -13.79
CA ASP A 150 -25.59 4.15 -13.69
C ASP A 150 -26.05 5.03 -14.86
N VAL A 151 -26.64 4.34 -15.83
CA VAL A 151 -27.75 4.76 -16.71
C VAL A 151 -27.62 6.11 -17.45
N ILE A 152 -27.41 6.00 -18.77
CA ILE A 152 -27.89 6.89 -19.84
C ILE A 152 -27.95 8.39 -19.46
N ASP A 153 -26.82 9.08 -19.60
CA ASP A 153 -26.82 10.41 -20.21
C ASP A 153 -25.40 10.71 -20.73
N GLU A 154 -25.24 10.60 -22.05
CA GLU A 154 -24.06 11.01 -22.79
C GLU A 154 -24.00 12.55 -22.86
N GLU A 155 -23.78 13.23 -21.74
CA GLU A 155 -23.41 14.65 -21.75
C GLU A 155 -22.08 14.86 -21.01
N GLN A 156 -20.99 14.80 -21.79
CA GLN A 156 -19.79 15.65 -21.72
C GLN A 156 -19.24 16.05 -20.33
N SER A 157 -19.34 15.21 -19.30
CA SER A 157 -18.62 15.49 -18.06
C SER A 157 -17.12 15.19 -18.26
N LYS A 158 -16.31 16.24 -18.23
CA LYS A 158 -14.83 16.12 -18.27
C LYS A 158 -14.39 15.09 -17.21
N PRO A 159 -13.46 14.16 -17.53
CA PRO A 159 -13.01 13.16 -16.57
C PRO A 159 -12.49 13.85 -15.31
N LYS A 160 -12.97 13.43 -14.13
CA LYS A 160 -12.53 14.02 -12.87
C LYS A 160 -11.00 13.85 -12.71
N PRO A 161 -10.33 14.84 -12.13
CA PRO A 161 -8.87 14.84 -12.05
C PRO A 161 -8.37 13.69 -11.18
N THR A 162 -7.49 12.87 -11.73
CA THR A 162 -6.89 11.73 -11.01
C THR A 162 -6.16 12.18 -9.76
N ILE A 163 -6.40 11.51 -8.63
CA ILE A 163 -5.63 11.73 -7.40
C ILE A 163 -4.23 11.15 -7.64
N SER A 164 -3.22 12.00 -7.57
CA SER A 164 -1.83 11.63 -7.81
C SER A 164 -0.96 12.16 -6.67
N LEU A 165 -0.36 11.26 -5.90
CA LEU A 165 0.55 11.60 -4.81
C LEU A 165 1.95 11.12 -5.14
N ARG A 166 2.94 12.00 -5.00
CA ARG A 166 4.35 11.61 -5.14
C ARG A 166 4.88 11.17 -3.78
N ILE A 167 5.38 9.95 -3.71
CA ILE A 167 5.96 9.33 -2.51
C ILE A 167 7.46 9.20 -2.79
N LYS A 168 8.24 10.18 -2.33
CA LYS A 168 9.68 10.27 -2.60
C LYS A 168 10.47 10.17 -1.31
N SER A 169 11.48 9.30 -1.26
CA SER A 169 12.32 9.16 -0.08
C SER A 169 13.39 10.26 -0.01
N PRO A 170 13.55 10.96 1.13
CA PRO A 170 14.62 11.95 1.29
C PRO A 170 16.01 11.28 1.43
N GLY A 171 16.04 10.02 1.86
CA GLY A 171 17.24 9.20 1.98
C GLY A 171 17.01 7.79 1.44
N GLU A 172 17.95 6.89 1.71
CA GLU A 172 17.78 5.47 1.40
C GLU A 172 16.71 4.85 2.32
N LEU A 173 15.71 4.20 1.73
CA LEU A 173 14.67 3.50 2.46
C LEU A 173 15.26 2.19 2.99
N VAL A 174 15.17 1.98 4.31
CA VAL A 174 15.65 0.79 4.99
C VAL A 174 14.49 0.02 5.65
N PRO A 175 14.64 -1.30 5.88
CA PRO A 175 13.68 -2.07 6.64
C PRO A 175 13.36 -1.45 8.00
N THR A 176 12.11 -1.57 8.43
CA THR A 176 11.64 -0.94 9.69
C THR A 176 12.43 -1.42 10.93
N ASN A 177 12.92 -2.66 10.91
CA ASN A 177 13.72 -3.27 11.97
C ASN A 177 15.23 -2.96 11.89
N ALA A 178 15.71 -2.31 10.82
CA ALA A 178 17.12 -1.95 10.69
C ALA A 178 17.50 -0.78 11.62
N PHE A 179 18.77 -0.75 12.04
CA PHE A 179 19.36 0.44 12.66
C PHE A 179 19.45 1.55 11.61
N THR A 180 18.96 2.74 11.95
CA THR A 180 18.98 3.89 11.04
C THR A 180 20.23 4.72 11.22
N HIS A 181 20.95 4.93 10.12
CA HIS A 181 21.95 5.97 10.01
C HIS A 181 21.32 7.33 9.67
N VAL A 182 22.09 8.41 9.81
CA VAL A 182 21.66 9.82 9.66
C VAL A 182 20.99 10.10 8.30
N ASN A 183 21.29 9.33 7.25
CA ASN A 183 20.76 9.50 5.89
C ASN A 183 19.77 8.41 5.46
N GLN A 184 19.22 7.65 6.40
CA GLN A 184 18.29 6.55 6.13
C GLN A 184 16.89 6.86 6.64
N THR A 185 15.88 6.36 5.94
CA THR A 185 14.47 6.55 6.25
C THR A 185 13.82 5.19 6.43
N LYS A 186 12.98 5.00 7.47
CA LYS A 186 12.23 3.74 7.68
C LYS A 186 10.90 3.71 6.96
N GLN A 187 10.30 4.87 6.77
CA GLN A 187 8.98 5.04 6.19
C GLN A 187 8.87 6.42 5.56
N ILE A 188 8.30 6.46 4.36
CA ILE A 188 7.91 7.70 3.68
C ILE A 188 6.45 7.93 4.02
N VAL A 189 6.08 9.14 4.44
CA VAL A 189 4.70 9.51 4.77
C VAL A 189 4.32 10.74 3.97
N VAL A 190 3.17 10.68 3.30
CA VAL A 190 2.61 11.75 2.47
C VAL A 190 1.15 11.97 2.88
N SER A 191 0.72 13.22 3.01
CA SER A 191 -0.68 13.52 3.31
C SER A 191 -1.53 13.37 2.06
N LEU A 192 -2.73 12.78 2.18
CA LEU A 192 -3.70 12.79 1.07
C LEU A 192 -4.15 14.20 0.72
N GLU A 193 -3.99 15.16 1.63
CA GLU A 193 -4.28 16.58 1.42
C GLU A 193 -3.31 17.26 0.45
N GLU A 194 -2.16 16.64 0.14
CA GLU A 194 -1.21 17.16 -0.86
C GLU A 194 -1.76 17.03 -2.29
N SER A 195 -2.78 16.19 -2.50
CA SER A 195 -3.57 16.18 -3.74
C SER A 195 -4.86 16.95 -3.53
N ILE A 196 -5.21 17.82 -4.50
CA ILE A 196 -6.43 18.63 -4.50
C ILE A 196 -7.67 17.76 -4.26
N MET A 197 -7.69 16.56 -4.83
CA MET A 197 -8.81 15.61 -4.71
C MET A 197 -8.61 14.56 -3.61
N GLY A 198 -7.45 14.47 -2.95
CA GLY A 198 -7.16 13.39 -2.01
C GLY A 198 -7.99 13.46 -0.72
N GLN A 199 -8.35 14.67 -0.26
CA GLN A 199 -9.29 14.86 0.85
C GLN A 199 -10.68 14.29 0.57
N THR A 200 -11.07 14.20 -0.71
CA THR A 200 -12.41 13.76 -1.06
C THR A 200 -12.67 12.35 -0.58
N LEU A 201 -11.65 11.48 -0.56
CA LEU A 201 -11.73 10.08 -0.12
C LEU A 201 -12.28 9.90 1.31
N GLN A 202 -12.30 10.95 2.13
CA GLN A 202 -12.86 10.91 3.49
C GLN A 202 -14.40 10.98 3.49
N PHE A 203 -14.98 11.62 2.48
CA PHE A 203 -16.42 11.84 2.37
C PHE A 203 -17.12 10.69 1.67
N GLY A 204 -18.32 10.32 2.14
CA GLY A 204 -19.11 9.28 1.47
C GLY A 204 -19.56 9.72 0.07
N GLY A 205 -19.75 8.77 -0.84
CA GLY A 205 -20.26 9.05 -2.20
C GLY A 205 -19.21 9.58 -3.18
N THR A 206 -17.92 9.43 -2.90
CA THR A 206 -16.87 9.81 -3.85
C THR A 206 -16.83 8.83 -5.00
N SER A 207 -16.71 9.32 -6.24
CA SER A 207 -16.57 8.46 -7.42
C SER A 207 -15.21 7.74 -7.51
N TYR A 208 -14.23 8.09 -6.66
CA TYR A 208 -12.97 7.34 -6.52
C TYR A 208 -13.10 5.99 -5.81
N ILE A 209 -14.22 5.77 -5.11
CA ILE A 209 -14.54 4.50 -4.45
C ILE A 209 -15.80 4.00 -5.14
N ALA A 210 -15.69 2.85 -5.79
CA ALA A 210 -16.82 2.29 -6.52
C ALA A 210 -17.95 1.91 -5.54
N SER A 211 -19.15 1.66 -6.10
CA SER A 211 -20.32 1.23 -5.32
C SER A 211 -20.11 -0.08 -4.56
N ASP A 212 -19.09 -0.85 -4.94
CA ASP A 212 -18.60 -2.04 -4.24
C ASP A 212 -17.79 -1.72 -2.96
N GLU A 213 -17.66 -0.44 -2.60
CA GLU A 213 -16.82 0.07 -1.50
C GLU A 213 -15.33 -0.26 -1.66
N VAL A 214 -14.88 -0.57 -2.88
CA VAL A 214 -13.48 -0.92 -3.16
C VAL A 214 -12.72 0.31 -3.64
N LEU A 215 -11.64 0.64 -2.93
CA LEU A 215 -10.63 1.57 -3.42
C LEU A 215 -9.71 0.85 -4.41
N ARG A 216 -9.55 1.44 -5.59
CA ARG A 216 -8.62 0.97 -6.62
C ARG A 216 -7.49 1.97 -6.78
N ALA A 217 -6.28 1.53 -6.49
CA ALA A 217 -5.10 2.37 -6.56
C ALA A 217 -4.00 1.67 -7.36
N ARG A 218 -3.14 2.46 -7.99
CA ARG A 218 -1.94 2.00 -8.69
C ARG A 218 -0.73 2.72 -8.11
N LEU A 219 0.21 1.96 -7.57
CA LEU A 219 1.48 2.48 -7.10
C LEU A 219 2.55 2.22 -8.16
N GLU A 220 3.02 3.26 -8.82
CA GLU A 220 4.15 3.18 -9.74
C GLU A 220 5.42 3.52 -8.99
N THR A 221 6.45 2.67 -9.09
CA THR A 221 7.68 2.83 -8.31
C THR A 221 8.89 2.64 -9.19
N ARG A 222 9.91 3.49 -8.98
CA ARG A 222 11.23 3.35 -9.55
C ARG A 222 12.28 3.31 -8.44
N LEU A 223 13.16 2.33 -8.51
CA LEU A 223 14.28 2.17 -7.60
C LEU A 223 15.51 2.91 -8.14
N SER A 224 15.58 4.22 -7.92
CA SER A 224 16.69 5.06 -8.41
C SER A 224 17.14 6.10 -7.38
N LYS A 225 18.46 6.32 -7.29
CA LYS A 225 19.04 7.41 -6.49
C LYS A 225 18.58 8.76 -7.03
N GLN A 226 18.28 9.70 -6.15
CA GLN A 226 17.99 11.07 -6.57
C GLN A 226 19.21 11.65 -7.32
N GLY A 227 19.01 12.06 -8.58
CA GLY A 227 20.05 12.70 -9.40
C GLY A 227 20.46 11.94 -10.66
N SER A 228 19.89 10.76 -10.94
CA SER A 228 20.11 10.05 -12.23
C SER A 228 19.16 10.54 -13.34
N GLU A 229 18.97 11.86 -13.46
CA GLU A 229 18.54 12.41 -14.75
C GLU A 229 19.76 12.29 -15.67
N CYS A 230 19.71 11.35 -16.62
CA CYS A 230 20.65 11.39 -17.74
C CYS A 230 20.41 12.70 -18.45
N VAL A 231 21.30 13.67 -18.24
CA VAL A 231 21.45 14.81 -19.15
C VAL A 231 21.98 14.19 -20.44
N ILE A 232 21.10 14.02 -21.43
CA ILE A 232 21.53 13.78 -22.79
C ILE A 232 22.14 15.11 -23.27
N MET A 233 23.47 15.15 -23.39
CA MET A 233 24.19 16.17 -24.16
C MET A 233 24.33 15.72 -25.59
#